data_AF-A0A7W1S755-F1
#
_entry.id   AF-A0A7W1S755-F1
#
_cell.length_a   1.000
_cell.length_b   1.000
_cell.length_c   1.000
_cell.angle_alpha   90.00
_cell.angle_beta   90.00
_cell.angle_gamma   90.00
#
_symmetry.space_group_name_H-M   'P 1'
#
loop_
_entity.id
_entity.type
_entity.pdbx_description
1 polymer ?
#
loop_
_entity_poly.entity_id
_entity_poly.type
_entity_poly.pdbx_seq_one_letter_code
_entity_poly.pdbx_strand_id
1 'polypeptide(L)'
;MDSNFITNIIRRSNRNQLILWGLGLILVLIAIALSVNQYYNLLAGPFEVSKDYIEGIKDVQHLDKFYVTIKGDKTEDTLYDVSHTTNGIETSKDYFKALYLDNIKLLVKTGNVDNQLSYTGALTTLSSDEQTKVLEAI
;
A
#
# COMPACT_ATOMS: atom_id res chain seq x y z
N MET A 1 -15.05 12.57 -62.78
CA MET A 1 -14.73 13.67 -61.82
C MET A 1 -14.77 13.12 -60.38
N ASP A 2 -14.37 11.85 -60.20
CA ASP A 2 -14.84 11.04 -59.07
C ASP A 2 -13.72 10.63 -58.10
N SER A 3 -12.46 10.75 -58.55
CA SER A 3 -11.27 10.44 -57.75
C SER A 3 -11.12 11.38 -56.54
N ASN A 4 -11.49 12.66 -56.69
CA ASN A 4 -11.40 13.67 -55.63
C ASN A 4 -12.47 13.49 -54.53
N PHE A 5 -13.63 12.91 -54.84
CA PHE A 5 -14.68 12.71 -53.85
C PHE A 5 -14.36 11.54 -52.92
N ILE A 6 -13.89 10.42 -53.50
CA ILE A 6 -13.49 9.22 -52.75
C ILE A 6 -12.27 9.52 -51.86
N THR A 7 -11.25 10.21 -52.39
CA THR A 7 -10.05 10.56 -51.59
C THR A 7 -10.36 11.50 -50.42
N ASN A 8 -11.33 12.41 -50.55
CA ASN A 8 -11.74 13.29 -49.45
C ASN A 8 -12.49 12.54 -48.34
N ILE A 9 -13.35 11.58 -48.68
CA ILE A 9 -14.03 10.72 -47.70
C ILE A 9 -13.01 9.84 -46.97
N ILE A 10 -12.07 9.26 -47.70
CA ILE A 10 -10.99 8.45 -47.12
C ILE A 10 -10.12 9.29 -46.18
N ARG A 11 -9.69 10.50 -46.58
CA ARG A 11 -8.92 11.41 -45.70
C ARG A 11 -9.67 11.78 -44.43
N ARG A 12 -10.97 12.03 -44.51
CA ARG A 12 -11.78 12.39 -43.34
C ARG A 12 -11.93 11.21 -42.39
N SER A 13 -12.19 10.01 -42.92
CA SER A 13 -12.30 8.78 -42.12
C SER A 13 -10.98 8.44 -41.43
N ASN A 14 -9.87 8.50 -42.18
CA ASN A 14 -8.55 8.17 -41.66
C ASN A 14 -8.08 9.16 -40.58
N ARG A 15 -8.41 10.46 -40.73
CA ARG A 15 -8.12 11.47 -39.71
C ARG A 15 -8.96 11.26 -38.45
N ASN A 16 -10.22 10.86 -38.59
CA ASN A 16 -11.09 10.60 -37.45
C ASN A 16 -10.65 9.35 -36.68
N GLN A 17 -10.20 8.32 -37.39
CA GLN A 17 -9.57 7.15 -36.78
C GLN A 17 -8.30 7.56 -36.02
N LEU A 18 -7.35 8.27 -36.64
CA LEU A 18 -6.14 8.72 -35.94
C LEU A 18 -6.43 9.53 -34.66
N ILE A 19 -7.45 10.39 -34.67
CA ILE A 19 -7.86 11.15 -33.49
C ILE A 19 -8.45 10.23 -32.42
N LEU A 20 -9.30 9.26 -32.79
CA LEU A 20 -9.86 8.28 -31.86
C LEU A 20 -8.79 7.40 -31.21
N TRP A 21 -7.85 6.88 -32.01
CA TRP A 21 -6.73 6.08 -31.51
C TRP A 21 -5.79 6.93 -30.63
N GLY A 22 -5.52 8.18 -31.02
CA GLY A 22 -4.73 9.12 -30.23
C GLY A 22 -5.38 9.45 -28.88
N LEU A 23 -6.69 9.72 -28.86
CA LEU A 23 -7.45 9.95 -27.62
C LEU A 23 -7.48 8.70 -26.75
N GLY A 24 -7.67 7.52 -27.34
CA GLY A 24 -7.62 6.25 -26.60
C GLY A 24 -6.26 6.03 -25.94
N LEU A 25 -5.17 6.31 -26.65
CA LEU A 25 -3.81 6.19 -26.13
C LEU A 25 -3.56 7.17 -24.98
N ILE A 26 -3.99 8.42 -25.11
CA ILE A 26 -3.90 9.43 -24.03
C ILE A 26 -4.66 8.96 -22.78
N LEU A 27 -5.86 8.40 -22.96
CA LEU A 27 -6.68 7.93 -21.85
C LEU A 27 -6.01 6.76 -21.11
N VAL A 28 -5.41 5.82 -21.85
CA VAL A 28 -4.61 4.73 -21.27
C VAL A 28 -3.40 5.26 -20.51
N LEU A 29 -2.68 6.24 -21.06
CA LEU A 29 -1.53 6.85 -20.38
C LEU A 29 -1.93 7.56 -19.08
N ILE A 30 -3.07 8.25 -19.07
CA ILE A 30 -3.61 8.87 -17.85
C ILE A 30 -3.95 7.81 -16.80
N ALA A 31 -4.61 6.73 -17.20
CA ALA A 31 -4.94 5.63 -16.29
C ALA A 31 -3.67 4.99 -15.69
N ILE A 32 -2.63 4.79 -16.50
CA ILE A 32 -1.34 4.29 -16.02
C ILE A 32 -0.71 5.30 -15.06
N ALA A 33 -0.66 6.59 -15.40
CA ALA A 33 -0.07 7.62 -14.55
C ALA A 33 -0.74 7.72 -13.17
N LEU A 34 -2.07 7.57 -13.10
CA LEU A 34 -2.81 7.53 -11.84
C LEU A 34 -2.48 6.28 -11.01
N SER A 35 -2.23 5.14 -11.66
CA SER A 35 -1.91 3.90 -10.96
C SER A 35 -0.41 3.72 -10.67
N VAL A 36 0.47 4.46 -11.35
CA VAL A 36 1.94 4.34 -11.17
C VAL A 36 2.36 4.57 -9.73
N ASN A 37 1.72 5.48 -8.99
CA ASN A 37 2.07 5.73 -7.59
C ASN A 37 1.82 4.48 -6.71
N GLN A 38 0.77 3.69 -7.03
CA GLN A 38 0.45 2.44 -6.33
C GLN A 38 1.41 1.31 -6.73
N TYR A 39 1.78 1.22 -8.02
CA TYR A 39 2.70 0.19 -8.51
C TYR A 39 4.17 0.47 -8.17
N TYR A 40 4.55 1.74 -8.02
CA TYR A 40 5.91 2.13 -7.65
C TYR A 40 6.29 1.56 -6.27
N ASN A 41 5.36 1.56 -5.31
CA ASN A 41 5.58 0.93 -4.00
C ASN A 41 5.73 -0.60 -4.06
N LEU A 42 5.11 -1.26 -5.05
CA LEU A 42 5.21 -2.71 -5.22
C LEU A 42 6.51 -3.13 -5.91
N LEU A 43 7.02 -2.32 -6.85
CA LEU A 43 8.20 -2.63 -7.65
C LEU A 43 9.51 -2.08 -7.08
N ALA A 44 9.49 -0.92 -6.41
CA ALA A 44 10.68 -0.30 -5.84
C ALA A 44 11.09 -0.91 -4.48
N GLY A 45 10.24 -1.76 -3.91
CA GLY A 45 10.49 -2.44 -2.64
C GLY A 45 10.12 -1.59 -1.42
N PRO A 46 10.32 -2.12 -0.21
CA PRO A 46 10.04 -1.40 1.02
C PRO A 46 10.95 -0.17 1.15
N PHE A 47 10.33 1.00 1.33
CA PHE A 47 11.08 2.22 1.61
C PHE A 47 11.52 2.22 3.06
N GLU A 48 12.79 2.48 3.33
CA GLU A 48 13.21 2.85 4.68
C GLU A 48 12.58 4.20 5.03
N VAL A 49 11.88 4.24 6.16
CA VAL A 49 11.15 5.42 6.61
C VAL A 49 11.81 5.95 7.87
N SER A 50 12.15 7.24 7.87
CA SER A 50 12.70 7.91 9.05
C SER A 50 11.61 8.16 10.09
N LYS A 51 12.02 8.29 11.35
CA LYS A 51 11.13 8.62 12.46
C LYS A 51 10.31 9.88 12.20
N ASP A 52 10.96 10.93 11.70
CA ASP A 52 10.33 12.21 11.34
C ASP A 52 9.17 12.06 10.33
N TYR A 53 9.29 11.09 9.40
CA TYR A 53 8.22 10.81 8.47
C TYR A 53 7.02 10.19 9.17
N ILE A 54 7.24 9.25 10.10
CA ILE A 54 6.16 8.62 10.89
C ILE A 54 5.46 9.66 11.77
N GLU A 55 6.22 10.54 12.43
CA GLU A 55 5.66 11.63 13.24
C GLU A 55 4.84 12.64 12.41
N GLY A 56 5.18 12.80 11.13
CA GLY A 56 4.44 13.65 10.19
C GLY A 56 3.13 13.04 9.69
N ILE A 57 2.87 11.74 9.89
CA ILE A 57 1.65 11.07 9.41
C ILE A 57 0.48 11.46 10.29
N LYS A 58 -0.37 12.37 9.79
CA LYS A 58 -1.64 12.73 10.43
C LYS A 58 -2.78 11.78 10.08
N ASP A 59 -2.69 11.13 8.92
CA ASP A 59 -3.70 10.19 8.44
C ASP A 59 -3.04 9.06 7.65
N VAL A 60 -3.20 7.84 8.16
CA VAL A 60 -2.64 6.60 7.58
C VAL A 60 -3.42 6.19 6.32
N GLN A 61 -4.64 6.69 6.11
CA GLN A 61 -5.45 6.38 4.92
C GLN A 61 -4.95 7.09 3.65
N HIS A 62 -4.17 8.17 3.81
CA HIS A 62 -3.62 8.98 2.71
C HIS A 62 -2.09 8.81 2.57
N LEU A 63 -1.56 7.67 2.99
CA LEU A 63 -0.14 7.38 2.86
C LEU A 63 0.26 7.13 1.41
N ASP A 64 1.14 7.98 0.88
CA ASP A 64 1.82 7.74 -0.40
C ASP A 64 2.68 6.46 -0.36
N LYS A 65 3.09 5.99 0.83
CA LYS A 65 3.96 4.83 1.04
C LYS A 65 3.27 3.81 1.94
N PHE A 66 2.68 2.79 1.33
CA PHE A 66 1.99 1.72 2.07
C PHE A 66 2.96 0.68 2.62
N TYR A 67 4.05 0.36 1.92
CA TYR A 67 5.00 -0.69 2.29
C TYR A 67 6.33 -0.09 2.75
N VAL A 68 6.65 -0.26 4.02
CA VAL A 68 7.69 0.52 4.71
C VAL A 68 8.54 -0.37 5.62
N THR A 69 9.82 -0.03 5.74
CA THR A 69 10.72 -0.57 6.76
C THR A 69 10.92 0.49 7.84
N ILE A 70 10.59 0.11 9.08
CA ILE A 70 10.65 0.99 10.25
C ILE A 70 11.67 0.42 11.23
N LYS A 71 12.58 1.28 11.70
CA LYS A 71 13.56 0.97 12.75
C LYS A 71 13.18 1.76 14.02
N GLY A 72 12.81 1.04 15.08
CA GLY A 72 12.49 1.61 16.38
C GLY A 72 13.64 1.54 17.37
N ASP A 73 13.47 2.20 18.51
CA ASP A 73 14.48 2.25 19.58
C ASP A 73 14.34 1.07 20.54
N LYS A 74 13.10 0.63 20.77
CA LYS A 74 12.75 -0.44 21.69
C LYS A 74 11.56 -1.22 21.15
N THR A 75 11.59 -2.53 21.35
CA THR A 75 10.46 -3.42 21.06
C THR A 75 10.05 -4.10 22.35
N GLU A 76 8.77 -4.04 22.70
CA GLU A 76 8.17 -4.80 23.79
C GLU A 76 7.15 -5.78 23.24
N ASP A 77 7.08 -6.95 23.88
CA ASP A 77 6.05 -7.93 23.60
C ASP A 77 4.76 -7.49 24.31
N THR A 78 3.65 -7.44 23.57
CA THR A 78 2.34 -7.10 24.17
C THR A 78 1.63 -8.33 24.74
N LEU A 79 2.26 -9.51 24.71
CA LEU A 79 1.71 -10.81 25.16
C LEU A 79 0.39 -11.18 24.46
N TYR A 80 0.05 -10.48 23.39
CA TYR A 80 -1.19 -10.65 22.65
C TYR A 80 -0.91 -11.40 21.37
N ASP A 81 -1.57 -12.54 21.23
CA ASP A 81 -1.46 -13.45 20.12
C ASP A 81 -2.84 -13.83 19.56
N VAL A 82 -2.92 -13.93 18.24
CA VAL A 82 -4.13 -14.37 17.54
C VAL A 82 -3.81 -15.65 16.79
N SER A 83 -4.36 -16.76 17.27
CA SER A 83 -4.31 -18.04 16.55
C SER A 83 -5.44 -18.11 15.52
N HIS A 84 -5.08 -18.50 14.31
CA HIS A 84 -6.01 -18.77 13.22
C HIS A 84 -6.16 -20.28 13.07
N THR A 85 -7.36 -20.77 13.34
CA THR A 85 -7.71 -22.19 13.26
C THR A 85 -8.54 -22.44 12.01
N THR A 86 -8.08 -23.33 11.13
CA THR A 86 -8.87 -23.80 9.98
C THR A 86 -9.18 -25.28 10.17
N ASN A 87 -10.45 -25.67 10.11
CA ASN A 87 -10.90 -27.05 10.31
C ASN A 87 -10.42 -27.71 11.62
N GLY A 88 -10.32 -26.93 12.71
CA GLY A 88 -9.88 -27.42 14.03
C GLY A 88 -8.37 -27.62 14.17
N ILE A 89 -7.59 -27.27 13.15
CA ILE A 89 -6.12 -27.29 13.17
C ILE A 89 -5.64 -25.84 13.25
N GLU A 90 -4.78 -25.53 14.21
CA GLU A 90 -4.09 -24.23 14.25
C GLU A 90 -3.17 -24.12 13.04
N THR A 91 -3.48 -23.17 12.15
CA THR A 91 -2.78 -22.98 10.87
C THR A 91 -1.72 -21.89 10.97
N SER A 92 -1.98 -20.82 11.74
CA SER A 92 -1.04 -19.73 11.94
C SER A 92 -1.28 -18.99 13.26
N LYS A 93 -0.22 -18.35 13.77
CA LYS A 93 -0.25 -17.57 14.99
C LYS A 93 0.40 -16.23 14.74
N ASP A 94 -0.38 -15.17 14.93
CA ASP A 94 0.08 -13.80 14.76
C ASP A 94 0.38 -13.22 16.15
N TYR A 95 1.57 -12.65 16.32
CA TYR A 95 2.01 -11.98 17.55
C TYR A 95 1.95 -10.47 17.35
N PHE A 96 1.49 -9.77 18.35
CA PHE A 96 1.49 -8.31 18.37
C PHE A 96 2.61 -7.79 19.27
N LYS A 97 3.30 -6.76 18.80
CA LYS A 97 4.45 -6.16 19.48
C LYS A 97 4.34 -4.65 19.47
N ALA A 98 4.77 -4.01 20.56
CA ALA A 98 4.85 -2.56 20.65
C ALA A 98 6.26 -2.12 20.24
N LEU A 99 6.36 -1.45 19.09
CA LEU A 99 7.58 -0.80 18.64
C LEU A 99 7.54 0.67 19.06
N TYR A 100 8.50 1.08 19.87
CA TYR A 100 8.65 2.44 20.35
C TYR A 100 9.56 3.22 19.41
N LEU A 101 9.08 4.38 18.97
CA LEU A 101 9.82 5.38 18.21
C LEU A 101 9.73 6.69 18.95
N ASP A 102 10.73 7.02 19.76
CA ASP A 102 10.74 8.22 20.61
C ASP A 102 9.40 8.43 21.36
N ASN A 103 8.51 9.30 20.88
CA ASN A 103 7.20 9.59 21.49
C ASN A 103 6.01 8.80 20.90
N ILE A 104 6.22 8.02 19.84
CA ILE A 104 5.18 7.25 19.15
C ILE A 104 5.30 5.77 19.52
N LYS A 105 4.15 5.14 19.76
CA LYS A 105 4.03 3.69 19.90
C LYS A 105 3.34 3.13 18.66
N LEU A 106 4.03 2.24 17.95
CA LEU A 106 3.46 1.50 16.83
C LEU A 106 3.16 0.07 17.26
N LEU A 107 2.02 -0.44 16.82
CA LEU A 107 1.70 -1.85 16.98
C LEU A 107 2.15 -2.61 15.72
N VAL A 108 2.98 -3.62 15.91
CA VAL A 108 3.53 -4.45 14.84
C VAL A 108 2.96 -5.85 14.95
N LYS A 109 2.31 -6.29 13.88
CA LYS A 109 1.83 -7.66 13.71
C LYS A 109 2.91 -8.51 13.03
N THR A 110 3.35 -9.60 13.66
CA THR A 110 4.42 -10.47 13.14
C THR A 110 4.14 -11.94 13.44
N GLY A 111 4.55 -12.85 12.54
CA GLY A 111 4.49 -14.29 12.78
C GLY A 111 5.67 -14.82 13.62
N ASN A 112 6.62 -13.96 14.00
CA ASN A 112 7.80 -14.36 14.78
C ASN A 112 7.73 -13.86 16.23
N VAL A 113 8.09 -14.74 17.16
CA VAL A 113 8.21 -14.48 18.60
C VAL A 113 9.44 -13.61 18.92
N ASP A 114 10.45 -13.54 18.04
CA ASP A 114 11.66 -12.77 18.31
C ASP A 114 11.43 -11.25 18.28
N ASN A 115 11.99 -10.54 19.26
CA ASN A 115 11.99 -9.08 19.26
C ASN A 115 13.07 -8.58 18.31
N GLN A 116 12.64 -7.81 17.31
CA GLN A 116 13.53 -7.15 16.36
C GLN A 116 13.32 -5.65 16.48
N LEU A 117 14.36 -4.86 16.19
CA LEU A 117 14.26 -3.40 16.17
C LEU A 117 13.84 -2.87 14.79
N SER A 118 13.84 -3.73 13.76
CA SER A 118 13.50 -3.39 12.39
C SER A 118 12.38 -4.29 11.91
N TYR A 119 11.30 -3.68 11.42
CA TYR A 119 10.17 -4.40 10.84
C TYR A 119 9.84 -3.85 9.46
N THR A 120 9.49 -4.75 8.54
CA THR A 120 9.09 -4.40 7.18
C THR A 120 7.67 -4.89 6.95
N GLY A 121 6.79 -4.00 6.51
CA GLY A 121 5.40 -4.36 6.31
C GLY A 121 4.53 -3.22 5.79
N ALA A 122 3.23 -3.50 5.71
CA ALA A 122 2.26 -2.49 5.34
C ALA A 122 1.89 -1.62 6.56
N LEU A 123 1.95 -0.30 6.43
CA LEU A 123 1.39 0.60 7.44
C LEU A 123 -0.13 0.67 7.21
N THR A 124 -0.91 0.20 8.18
CA THR A 124 -2.37 0.25 8.13
C THR A 124 -2.92 0.82 9.42
N THR A 125 -4.09 1.44 9.34
CA THR A 125 -4.87 1.75 10.54
C THR A 125 -5.29 0.44 11.19
N LEU A 126 -5.16 0.39 12.52
CA LEU A 126 -5.69 -0.73 13.29
C LEU A 126 -7.21 -0.74 13.19
N SER A 127 -7.82 -1.89 12.89
CA SER A 127 -9.29 -2.00 12.82
C SER A 127 -9.91 -1.78 14.21
N SER A 128 -11.15 -1.29 14.28
CA SER A 128 -11.82 -1.01 15.57
C SER A 128 -11.90 -2.24 16.48
N ASP A 129 -12.04 -3.42 15.88
CA ASP A 129 -12.11 -4.71 16.58
C ASP A 129 -10.75 -5.10 17.18
N GLU A 130 -9.65 -4.81 16.46
CA GLU A 130 -8.29 -5.02 16.96
C GLU A 130 -7.90 -3.96 17.99
N GLN A 131 -8.34 -2.71 17.84
CA GLN A 131 -8.10 -1.64 18.83
C GLN A 131 -8.69 -1.99 20.18
N THR A 132 -9.94 -2.46 20.20
CA THR A 132 -10.63 -2.81 21.44
C THR A 132 -9.91 -3.96 22.15
N LYS A 133 -9.50 -4.99 21.40
CA LYS A 133 -8.81 -6.16 21.97
C LYS A 133 -7.40 -5.87 22.45
N VAL A 134 -6.67 -4.99 21.74
CA VAL A 134 -5.30 -4.61 22.14
C VAL A 134 -5.32 -3.68 23.35
N LEU A 135 -6.29 -2.77 23.44
CA LEU A 135 -6.47 -1.90 24.62
C LEU A 135 -6.90 -2.67 25.88
N GLU A 136 -7.61 -3.79 25.73
CA GLU A 136 -7.94 -4.67 26.85
C GLU A 136 -6.74 -5.48 27.35
N ALA A 137 -5.70 -5.66 26.52
CA ALA A 137 -4.53 -6.48 26.82
C ALA A 137 -3.33 -5.69 27.41
N ILE A 138 -3.36 -4.34 27.34
CA ILE A 138 -2.30 -3.43 27.82
C ILE A 138 -2.77 -2.72 29.09
#